data_AF-A0A925RVR3-F1
#
_entry.id   AF-A0A925RVR3-F1
#
_cell.length_a   1.000
_cell.length_b   1.000
_cell.length_c   1.000
_cell.angle_alpha   90.00
_cell.angle_beta   90.00
_cell.angle_gamma   90.00
#
_symmetry.space_group_name_H-M   'P 1'
#
loop_
_entity.id
_entity.type
_entity.pdbx_description
1 polymer ?
#
loop_
_entity_poly.entity_id
_entity_poly.type
_entity_poly.pdbx_seq_one_letter_code
_entity_poly.pdbx_strand_id
1 'polypeptide(L)'
;MAYEIRGLRDDRVVSAKRRAFASAAAKAADMRLCGVRDVRVLDGRGREVDRDIWTRFHRERTHRRHVEFLRNLGWGFLMNPVVWALPFIVWYAPDALVTYWGVVLAFGVAPLLLASFLFYKAWKVARRRPS
;
A
#
# COMPACT_ATOMS: atom_id res chain seq x y z
N MET A 1 13.35 -7.78 -21.31
CA MET A 1 12.24 -8.04 -22.24
C MET A 1 11.30 -6.84 -22.21
N ALA A 2 10.75 -6.41 -23.34
CA ALA A 2 9.90 -5.22 -23.42
C ALA A 2 8.46 -5.62 -23.79
N TYR A 3 7.50 -5.09 -23.04
CA TYR A 3 6.07 -5.21 -23.28
C TYR A 3 5.63 -4.12 -24.26
N GLU A 4 4.72 -4.45 -25.16
CA GLU A 4 4.14 -3.55 -26.14
C GLU A 4 2.65 -3.35 -25.83
N ILE A 5 2.21 -2.11 -25.74
CA ILE A 5 0.82 -1.74 -25.54
C ILE A 5 0.30 -1.29 -26.89
N ARG A 6 -0.83 -1.82 -27.35
CA ARG A 6 -1.51 -1.38 -28.57
C ARG A 6 -2.93 -0.97 -28.25
N GLY A 7 -3.44 0.05 -28.93
CA GLY A 7 -4.85 0.42 -28.89
C GLY A 7 -5.21 1.27 -30.10
N LEU A 8 -6.50 1.58 -30.23
CA LEU A 8 -7.07 2.36 -31.32
C LEU A 8 -7.57 3.71 -30.81
N ARG A 9 -7.14 4.80 -31.42
CA ARG A 9 -7.64 6.16 -31.16
C ARG A 9 -7.95 6.82 -32.49
N ASP A 10 -9.19 7.23 -32.71
CA ASP A 10 -9.63 7.89 -33.94
C ASP A 10 -9.18 7.12 -35.20
N ASP A 11 -9.42 5.80 -35.20
CA ASP A 11 -9.01 4.82 -36.22
C ASP A 11 -7.49 4.69 -36.48
N ARG A 12 -6.66 5.30 -35.64
CA ARG A 12 -5.20 5.15 -35.67
C ARG A 12 -4.71 4.19 -34.61
N VAL A 13 -3.80 3.30 -34.99
CA VAL A 13 -3.12 2.41 -34.05
C VAL A 13 -2.10 3.20 -33.26
N VAL A 14 -2.29 3.28 -31.95
CA VAL A 14 -1.34 3.88 -31.01
C VAL A 14 -0.61 2.76 -30.29
N SER A 15 0.72 2.76 -30.36
CA SER A 15 1.55 1.78 -29.67
C SER A 15 2.57 2.43 -28.74
N ALA A 16 2.86 1.75 -27.64
CA ALA A 16 3.88 2.19 -26.68
C ALA A 16 4.64 0.99 -26.13
N LYS A 17 5.95 1.12 -25.91
CA LYS A 17 6.79 0.06 -25.34
C LYS A 17 7.24 0.39 -23.93
N ARG A 18 7.24 -0.61 -23.04
CA ARG A 18 7.67 -0.51 -21.64
C ARG A 18 8.46 -1.74 -21.22
N ARG A 19 9.54 -1.55 -20.46
CA ARG A 19 10.41 -2.65 -20.00
C ARG A 19 9.78 -3.51 -18.89
N ALA A 20 8.86 -2.94 -18.11
CA ALA A 20 8.22 -3.63 -16.98
C ALA A 20 6.72 -3.80 -17.21
N PHE A 21 6.18 -4.96 -16.84
CA PHE A 21 4.76 -5.28 -16.97
C PHE A 21 3.88 -4.27 -16.24
N ALA A 22 4.24 -3.92 -15.00
CA ALA A 22 3.53 -2.95 -14.17
C ALA A 22 3.39 -1.59 -14.86
N SER A 23 4.48 -1.10 -15.48
CA SER A 23 4.49 0.16 -16.22
C SER A 23 3.72 0.05 -17.54
N ALA A 24 3.78 -1.11 -18.20
CA ALA A 24 3.06 -1.36 -19.44
C ALA A 24 1.55 -1.29 -19.20
N ALA A 25 1.10 -1.97 -18.16
CA ALA A 25 -0.31 -2.07 -17.87
C ALA A 25 -0.86 -0.77 -17.22
N ALA A 26 -0.05 -0.02 -16.46
CA ALA A 26 -0.40 1.35 -16.06
C ALA A 26 -0.62 2.27 -17.26
N LYS A 27 0.24 2.18 -18.29
CA LYS A 27 0.06 2.96 -19.51
C LYS A 27 -1.14 2.49 -20.33
N ALA A 28 -1.46 1.19 -20.33
CA ALA A 28 -2.67 0.67 -20.95
C ALA A 28 -3.95 1.22 -20.29
N ALA A 29 -3.97 1.36 -18.96
CA ALA A 29 -5.07 1.98 -18.23
C ALA A 29 -5.21 3.48 -18.54
N ASP A 30 -4.09 4.21 -18.56
CA ASP A 30 -4.02 5.63 -18.95
C ASP A 30 -4.55 5.84 -20.37
N MET A 31 -4.17 4.98 -21.33
CA MET A 31 -4.68 5.02 -22.70
C MET A 31 -6.21 4.83 -22.74
N ARG A 32 -6.78 3.93 -21.93
CA ARG A 32 -8.24 3.77 -21.84
C ARG A 32 -8.93 5.02 -21.30
N LEU A 33 -8.36 5.69 -20.29
CA LEU A 33 -8.89 6.95 -19.75
C LEU A 33 -8.82 8.09 -20.78
N CYS A 34 -7.80 8.09 -21.64
CA CYS A 34 -7.65 9.04 -22.74
C CYS A 34 -8.49 8.70 -23.98
N GLY A 35 -9.48 7.79 -23.88
CA GLY A 35 -10.40 7.46 -24.97
C GLY A 35 -9.89 6.45 -25.99
N VAL A 36 -8.76 5.78 -25.73
CA VAL A 36 -8.23 4.73 -26.61
C VAL A 36 -9.02 3.44 -26.42
N ARG A 37 -9.56 2.89 -27.51
CA ARG A 37 -10.33 1.64 -27.57
C ARG A 37 -9.43 0.44 -27.86
N ASP A 38 -9.92 -0.76 -27.58
CA ASP A 38 -9.22 -2.04 -27.83
C ASP A 38 -7.77 -2.10 -27.31
N VAL A 39 -7.53 -1.55 -26.12
CA VAL A 39 -6.19 -1.54 -25.54
C VAL A 39 -5.79 -2.93 -25.07
N ARG A 40 -4.74 -3.47 -25.70
CA ARG A 40 -4.13 -4.78 -25.44
C ARG A 40 -2.66 -4.61 -25.03
N VAL A 41 -2.19 -5.46 -24.12
CA VAL A 41 -0.78 -5.53 -23.71
C VAL A 41 -0.20 -6.83 -24.25
N LEU A 42 0.84 -6.72 -25.06
CA LEU A 42 1.55 -7.81 -25.71
C LEU A 42 2.90 -8.01 -25.02
N ASP A 43 3.28 -9.26 -24.77
CA ASP A 43 4.64 -9.60 -24.34
C ASP A 43 5.61 -9.49 -25.53
N GLY A 44 6.92 -9.52 -25.28
CA GLY A 44 7.97 -9.45 -26.32
C GLY A 44 7.94 -10.59 -27.36
N ARG A 45 7.03 -11.55 -27.21
CA ARG A 45 6.73 -12.63 -28.15
C ARG A 45 5.43 -12.41 -28.95
N GLY A 46 4.81 -11.24 -28.83
CA GLY A 46 3.55 -10.89 -29.52
C GLY A 46 2.30 -11.55 -28.94
N ARG A 47 2.38 -12.18 -27.76
CA ARG A 47 1.23 -12.80 -27.09
C ARG A 47 0.51 -11.78 -26.22
N GLU A 48 -0.82 -11.77 -26.29
CA GLU A 48 -1.66 -10.96 -25.41
C GLU A 48 -1.53 -11.45 -23.97
N VAL A 49 -1.08 -10.56 -23.08
CA VAL A 49 -1.00 -10.81 -21.65
C VAL A 49 -2.35 -10.45 -21.07
N ASP A 50 -3.11 -11.49 -20.70
CA ASP A 50 -4.53 -11.46 -20.41
C ASP A 50 -4.95 -10.37 -19.39
N ARG A 51 -6.16 -9.84 -19.59
CA ARG A 51 -6.81 -8.76 -18.81
C ARG A 51 -6.93 -9.13 -17.32
N ASP A 52 -6.95 -10.43 -17.03
CA ASP A 52 -7.03 -11.00 -15.67
C ASP A 52 -5.71 -10.91 -14.88
N ILE A 53 -4.58 -10.74 -15.57
CA ILE A 53 -3.28 -10.53 -14.91
C ILE A 53 -3.20 -9.10 -14.37
N TRP A 54 -3.86 -8.13 -15.03
CA TRP A 54 -3.97 -6.76 -14.53
C TRP A 54 -4.77 -6.68 -13.22
N THR A 55 -5.93 -7.34 -13.17
CA THR A 55 -6.76 -7.38 -11.95
C THR A 55 -6.03 -8.08 -10.81
N ARG A 56 -5.30 -9.17 -11.08
CA ARG A 56 -4.44 -9.84 -10.09
C ARG A 56 -3.29 -8.94 -9.62
N PHE A 57 -2.56 -8.29 -10.53
CA PHE A 57 -1.46 -7.41 -10.18
C PHE A 57 -1.93 -6.20 -9.37
N HIS A 58 -3.08 -5.61 -9.73
CA HIS A 58 -3.64 -4.50 -9.00
C HIS A 58 -4.13 -4.93 -7.62
N ARG A 59 -4.84 -6.08 -7.51
CA ARG A 59 -5.24 -6.64 -6.20
C ARG A 59 -4.04 -6.89 -5.31
N GLU A 60 -2.96 -7.47 -5.85
CA GLU A 60 -1.76 -7.76 -5.07
C GLU A 60 -1.02 -6.49 -4.63
N ARG A 61 -0.94 -5.48 -5.50
CA ARG A 61 -0.33 -4.18 -5.16
C ARG A 61 -1.15 -3.42 -4.13
N THR A 62 -2.48 -3.44 -4.24
CA THR A 62 -3.38 -2.82 -3.26
C THR A 62 -3.32 -3.56 -1.93
N HIS A 63 -3.23 -4.89 -1.96
CA HIS A 63 -3.07 -5.71 -0.76
C HIS A 63 -1.74 -5.42 -0.05
N ARG A 64 -0.61 -5.37 -0.76
CA ARG A 64 0.70 -5.01 -0.19
C ARG A 64 0.67 -3.60 0.41
N ARG A 65 0.12 -2.62 -0.31
CA ARG A 65 -0.04 -1.25 0.21
C ARG A 65 -0.91 -1.20 1.46
N HIS A 66 -1.97 -2.00 1.53
CA HIS A 66 -2.85 -2.03 2.70
C HIS A 66 -2.14 -2.63 3.92
N VAL A 67 -1.34 -3.69 3.71
CA VAL A 67 -0.50 -4.29 4.76
C VAL A 67 0.58 -3.32 5.23
N GLU A 68 1.29 -2.66 4.30
CA GLU A 68 2.31 -1.64 4.61
C GLU A 68 1.69 -0.45 5.35
N PHE A 69 0.51 0.01 4.93
CA PHE A 69 -0.22 1.08 5.60
C PHE A 69 -0.59 0.72 7.04
N LEU A 70 -1.17 -0.47 7.27
CA LEU A 70 -1.49 -0.95 8.61
C LEU A 70 -0.23 -1.08 9.48
N ARG A 71 0.89 -1.54 8.89
CA ARG A 71 2.17 -1.65 9.57
C ARG A 71 2.73 -0.28 9.97
N ASN A 72 2.68 0.69 9.07
CA ASN A 72 3.14 2.05 9.32
C ASN A 72 2.27 2.77 10.37
N LEU A 73 0.95 2.55 10.35
CA LEU A 73 0.04 2.99 11.41
C LEU A 73 0.40 2.39 12.76
N GLY A 74 0.65 1.07 12.80
CA GLY A 74 1.11 0.37 14.02
C GLY A 74 2.41 0.98 14.58
N TRP A 75 3.39 1.23 13.72
CA TRP A 75 4.63 1.93 14.11
C TRP A 75 4.38 3.37 14.57
N GLY A 76 3.47 4.09 13.92
CA GLY A 76 3.05 5.43 14.31
C GLY A 76 2.52 5.45 15.74
N PHE A 77 1.59 4.54 16.08
CA PHE A 77 1.06 4.45 17.45
C PHE A 77 2.10 4.02 18.50
N LEU A 78 3.15 3.30 18.09
CA LEU A 78 4.21 2.87 19.00
C LEU A 78 5.23 3.99 19.27
N MET A 79 5.51 4.81 18.25
CA MET A 79 6.48 5.91 18.35
C MET A 79 5.87 7.21 18.86
N ASN A 80 4.59 7.49 18.60
CA ASN A 80 3.92 8.73 19.00
C ASN A 80 3.96 8.98 20.53
N PRO A 81 3.70 7.98 21.40
CA PRO A 81 3.84 8.16 22.85
C PRO A 81 5.28 8.39 23.27
N VAL A 82 6.25 7.74 22.61
CA VAL A 82 7.67 7.94 22.89
C VAL A 82 8.10 9.36 22.50
N VAL A 83 7.64 9.88 21.36
CA VAL A 83 8.02 11.22 20.89
C VAL A 83 7.36 12.33 21.73
N TRP A 84 6.10 12.17 22.12
CA TRP A 84 5.35 13.23 22.81
C TRP A 84 5.31 13.08 24.33
N ALA A 85 5.30 11.87 24.88
CA ALA A 85 5.20 11.68 26.33
C ALA A 85 6.56 11.78 27.03
N LEU A 86 7.68 11.35 26.42
CA LEU A 86 9.01 11.49 27.03
C LEU A 86 9.37 12.94 27.38
N PRO A 87 9.18 13.93 26.48
CA PRO A 87 9.46 15.33 26.81
C PRO A 87 8.61 15.84 27.96
N PHE A 88 7.32 15.46 28.00
CA PHE A 88 6.42 15.86 29.09
C PHE A 88 6.81 15.22 30.43
N ILE A 89 7.18 13.94 30.42
CA ILE A 89 7.63 13.21 31.63
C ILE A 89 8.98 13.77 32.13
N VAL A 90 9.89 14.13 31.22
CA VAL A 90 11.21 14.69 31.58
C VAL A 90 11.09 16.13 32.09
N TRP A 91 10.13 16.91 31.61
CA TRP A 91 9.97 18.33 31.98
C TRP A 91 9.16 18.54 33.26
N TYR A 92 8.16 17.70 33.53
CA TYR A 92 7.33 17.77 34.74
C TYR A 92 7.73 16.67 35.74
N ALA A 93 8.75 16.98 36.55
CA ALA A 93 9.16 16.39 37.83
C ALA A 93 8.87 14.88 38.15
N PRO A 94 9.88 14.12 38.62
CA PRO A 94 9.77 12.67 38.92
C PRO A 94 8.80 12.30 40.05
N ASP A 95 8.36 13.26 40.88
CA ASP A 95 7.52 12.99 42.05
C ASP A 95 6.04 12.70 41.74
N ALA A 96 5.60 12.91 40.49
CA ALA A 96 4.20 12.70 40.08
C ALA A 96 3.90 11.28 39.55
N LEU A 97 4.90 10.39 39.50
CA LEU A 97 4.79 9.03 38.94
C LEU A 97 3.68 8.17 39.57
N VAL A 98 3.39 8.37 40.86
CA VAL A 98 2.38 7.59 41.60
C VAL A 98 0.94 8.05 41.28
N THR A 99 0.74 9.33 40.94
CA THR A 99 -0.58 9.88 40.59
C THR A 99 -0.94 9.66 39.12
N TYR A 100 0.05 9.36 38.28
CA TYR A 100 -0.07 9.31 36.82
C TYR A 100 -0.22 7.89 36.23
N TRP A 101 -0.78 6.94 36.98
CA TRP A 101 -1.18 5.63 36.43
C TRP A 101 -2.05 5.77 35.17
N GLY A 102 -2.91 6.80 35.10
CA GLY A 102 -3.69 7.11 33.91
C GLY A 102 -2.83 7.49 32.69
N VAL A 103 -1.70 8.19 32.89
CA VAL A 103 -0.75 8.53 31.81
C VAL A 103 0.10 7.33 31.43
N VAL A 104 0.56 6.52 32.39
CA VAL A 104 1.26 5.27 32.08
C VAL A 104 0.36 4.30 31.31
N LEU A 105 -0.92 4.18 31.69
CA LEU A 105 -1.90 3.38 30.94
C LEU A 105 -2.21 3.99 29.57
N ALA A 106 -2.42 5.31 29.47
CA ALA A 106 -2.80 5.97 28.23
C ALA A 106 -1.65 6.07 27.21
N PHE A 107 -0.40 6.20 27.66
CA PHE A 107 0.77 6.38 26.80
C PHE A 107 1.67 5.14 26.71
N GLY A 108 1.57 4.21 27.66
CA GLY A 108 2.27 2.93 27.60
C GLY A 108 1.38 1.81 27.05
N VAL A 109 0.30 1.49 27.76
CA VAL A 109 -0.48 0.27 27.51
C VAL A 109 -1.47 0.42 26.35
N ALA A 110 -2.25 1.49 26.30
CA ALA A 110 -3.24 1.70 25.24
C ALA A 110 -2.62 1.76 23.82
N PRO A 111 -1.47 2.42 23.59
CA PRO A 111 -0.83 2.45 22.29
C PRO A 111 -0.20 1.11 21.91
N LEU A 112 0.34 0.36 22.89
CA LEU A 112 0.84 -1.00 22.68
C LEU A 112 -0.28 -1.97 22.28
N LEU A 113 -1.45 -1.89 22.93
CA LEU A 113 -2.62 -2.71 22.58
C LEU A 113 -3.13 -2.37 21.18
N LEU A 114 -3.23 -1.08 20.85
CA LEU A 114 -3.68 -0.62 19.54
C LEU A 114 -2.70 -1.02 18.43
N ALA A 115 -1.38 -0.85 18.66
CA ALA A 115 -0.34 -1.30 17.75
C ALA A 115 -0.40 -2.83 17.56
N SER A 116 -0.53 -3.60 18.65
CA SER A 116 -0.65 -5.07 18.61
C SER A 116 -1.87 -5.51 17.80
N PHE A 117 -3.01 -4.84 17.96
CA PHE A 117 -4.21 -5.10 17.15
C PHE A 117 -3.99 -4.79 15.67
N LEU A 118 -3.33 -3.68 15.35
CA LEU A 118 -3.02 -3.30 13.97
C LEU A 118 -2.02 -4.25 13.31
N PHE A 119 -0.98 -4.68 14.02
CA PHE A 119 -0.04 -5.70 13.55
C PHE A 119 -0.73 -7.06 13.36
N TYR A 120 -1.60 -7.46 14.29
CA TYR A 120 -2.41 -8.68 14.15
C TYR A 120 -3.34 -8.61 12.93
N LYS A 121 -4.02 -7.48 12.71
CA LYS A 121 -4.82 -7.24 11.50
C LYS A 121 -3.97 -7.29 10.24
N ALA A 122 -2.81 -6.62 10.22
CA ALA A 122 -1.89 -6.64 9.08
C ALA A 122 -1.44 -8.07 8.75
N TRP A 123 -1.10 -8.85 9.78
CA TRP A 123 -0.74 -10.26 9.65
C TRP A 123 -1.90 -11.11 9.11
N LYS A 124 -3.10 -10.96 9.69
CA LYS A 124 -4.29 -11.68 9.25
C LYS A 124 -4.65 -11.36 7.80
N VAL A 125 -4.49 -10.10 7.39
CA VAL A 125 -4.68 -9.66 6.01
C VAL A 125 -3.60 -10.28 5.11
N ALA A 126 -2.32 -10.19 5.47
CA ALA A 126 -1.21 -10.76 4.69
C ALA A 126 -1.30 -12.29 4.50
N ARG A 127 -1.92 -13.02 5.45
CA ARG A 127 -2.16 -14.47 5.33
C ARG A 127 -3.34 -14.84 4.44
N ARG A 128 -4.31 -13.94 4.24
CA ARG A 128 -5.41 -14.17 3.31
C ARG A 128 -4.86 -13.91 1.91
N ARG A 129 -4.63 -14.99 1.14
CA ARG A 129 -4.23 -14.88 -0.27
C ARG A 129 -5.18 -13.90 -0.97
N PRO A 130 -4.66 -13.04 -1.87
CA PRO A 130 -5.51 -12.17 -2.69
C PRO A 130 -6.37 -13.07 -3.57
N SER A 131 -7.61 -13.33 -3.16
CA SER A 131 -8.65 -13.98 -3.94
C SER A 131 -9.15 -13.06 -5.04
#